data_AF-A0A937VGN5-F1
#
_entry.id   AF-A0A937VGN5-F1
#
_cell.length_a   1.000
_cell.length_b   1.000
_cell.length_c   1.000
_cell.angle_alpha   90.00
_cell.angle_beta   90.00
_cell.angle_gamma   90.00
#
_symmetry.space_group_name_H-M   'P 1'
#
loop_
_entity.id
_entity.type
_entity.pdbx_description
1 polymer ?
#
loop_
_entity_poly.entity_id
_entity_poly.type
_entity_poly.pdbx_seq_one_letter_code
_entity_poly.pdbx_strand_id
1 'polypeptide(L)'
;MIIEIEEADIKPTQVCGKFLTSALSSHFIHEAQGGTPIGMGSSVAFIQIVDASKLKDRTAKLQQFENLEKSIQGILPLRGSKIDQYRLFAWNHPEDGAREAELLKYLEEVLLASP
;
A
#
# COMPACT_ATOMS: atom_id res chain seq x y z
N MET A 1 10.37 0.60 -2.15
CA MET A 1 8.92 0.29 -2.23
C MET A 1 8.56 -0.72 -1.14
N ILE A 2 7.35 -0.62 -0.60
CA ILE A 2 6.75 -1.57 0.35
C ILE A 2 5.39 -1.99 -0.23
N ILE A 3 5.09 -3.29 -0.22
CA ILE A 3 3.81 -3.83 -0.67
C ILE A 3 3.16 -4.58 0.50
N GLU A 4 1.94 -4.22 0.84
CA GLU A 4 1.09 -4.89 1.82
C GLU A 4 -0.10 -5.52 1.11
N ILE A 5 -0.32 -6.82 1.31
CA ILE A 5 -1.44 -7.56 0.74
C ILE A 5 -2.32 -8.03 1.90
N GLU A 6 -3.60 -7.66 1.87
CA GLU A 6 -4.59 -7.99 2.89
C GLU A 6 -5.69 -8.87 2.28
N GLU A 7 -5.75 -10.12 2.73
CA GLU A 7 -6.69 -11.13 2.24
C GLU A 7 -7.94 -11.21 3.14
N ALA A 8 -9.12 -10.97 2.55
CA ALA A 8 -10.45 -11.22 3.09
C ALA A 8 -10.85 -10.56 4.44
N ASP A 9 -12.17 -10.45 4.64
CA ASP A 9 -12.83 -9.95 5.88
C ASP A 9 -12.31 -8.62 6.43
N ILE A 10 -11.91 -7.73 5.51
CA ILE A 10 -11.25 -6.47 5.79
C ILE A 10 -12.11 -5.57 6.68
N LYS A 11 -11.66 -5.42 7.92
CA LYS A 11 -12.06 -4.36 8.84
C LYS A 11 -11.28 -3.10 8.50
N PRO A 12 -11.85 -1.90 8.70
CA PRO A 12 -11.14 -0.64 8.44
C PRO A 12 -9.79 -0.52 9.16
N THR A 13 -9.60 -1.20 10.30
CA THR A 13 -8.32 -1.21 11.04
C THR A 13 -7.26 -2.15 10.46
N GLN A 14 -7.68 -3.11 9.63
CA GLN A 14 -6.76 -3.94 8.85
C GLN A 14 -6.29 -3.18 7.60
N VAL A 15 -7.12 -2.27 7.11
CA VAL A 15 -6.69 -1.28 6.11
C VAL A 15 -5.73 -0.30 6.78
N CYS A 16 -4.57 -0.05 6.18
CA CYS A 16 -3.51 0.82 6.71
C CYS A 16 -2.77 0.24 7.94
N GLY A 17 -2.95 -1.04 8.25
CA GLY A 17 -2.42 -1.66 9.47
C GLY A 17 -0.92 -1.49 9.64
N LYS A 18 -0.14 -1.71 8.56
CA LYS A 18 1.32 -1.54 8.59
C LYS A 18 1.79 -0.18 8.06
N PHE A 19 0.89 0.69 7.61
CA PHE A 19 1.27 1.98 7.04
C PHE A 19 1.99 2.85 8.08
N LEU A 20 1.38 3.11 9.24
CA LEU A 20 1.99 4.01 10.23
C LEU A 20 3.28 3.45 10.80
N THR A 21 3.36 2.15 11.08
CA THR A 21 4.57 1.51 11.58
C THR A 21 5.69 1.58 10.56
N SER A 22 5.38 1.38 9.27
CA SER A 22 6.34 1.53 8.18
C SER A 22 6.76 2.99 7.98
N ALA A 23 5.82 3.94 8.10
CA ALA A 23 6.09 5.36 7.94
C ALA A 23 6.98 5.93 9.05
N LEU A 24 6.86 5.41 10.27
CA LEU A 24 7.73 5.77 11.40
C LEU A 24 9.08 5.04 11.40
N SER A 25 9.24 4.05 10.53
CA SER A 25 10.48 3.28 10.41
C SER A 25 11.43 3.91 9.39
N SER A 26 12.72 3.70 9.62
CA SER A 26 13.78 4.04 8.66
C SER A 26 14.52 2.80 8.16
N HIS A 27 14.27 1.64 8.79
CA HIS A 27 14.95 0.38 8.52
C HIS A 27 13.96 -0.78 8.65
N PHE A 28 14.30 -1.91 8.01
CA PHE A 28 13.63 -3.19 8.19
C PHE A 28 14.66 -4.27 8.55
N ILE A 29 14.23 -5.28 9.29
CA ILE A 29 15.05 -6.42 9.69
C ILE A 29 14.50 -7.65 8.98
N HIS A 30 15.35 -8.36 8.26
CA HIS A 30 14.95 -9.55 7.52
C HIS A 30 15.93 -10.71 7.79
N GLU A 31 15.41 -11.90 8.07
CA GLU A 31 16.22 -13.07 8.41
C GLU A 31 17.16 -13.50 7.29
N ALA A 32 16.71 -13.41 6.02
CA ALA A 32 17.57 -13.71 4.87
C ALA A 32 18.77 -12.75 4.74
N GLN A 33 18.79 -11.66 5.51
CA GLN A 33 19.88 -10.68 5.58
C GLN A 33 20.60 -10.75 6.94
N GLY A 34 20.55 -11.92 7.58
CA GLY A 34 21.24 -12.20 8.84
C GLY A 34 20.71 -11.42 10.04
N GLY A 35 19.47 -10.92 9.96
CA GLY A 35 18.89 -10.07 11.02
C GLY A 35 19.53 -8.68 11.10
N THR A 36 20.30 -8.27 10.10
CA THR A 36 20.87 -6.92 10.05
C THR A 36 19.82 -5.89 9.65
N PRO A 37 19.83 -4.67 10.25
CA PRO A 37 18.95 -3.59 9.81
C PRO A 37 19.32 -3.11 8.40
N ILE A 38 18.33 -3.04 7.51
CA ILE A 38 18.46 -2.57 6.13
C ILE A 38 17.74 -1.24 6.02
N GLY A 39 18.44 -0.20 5.59
CA GLY A 39 17.88 1.14 5.44
C GLY A 39 16.83 1.21 4.34
N MET A 40 15.78 1.99 4.58
CA MET A 40 14.83 2.40 3.54
C MET A 40 15.49 3.39 2.57
N GLY A 41 15.01 3.40 1.32
CA GLY A 41 15.36 4.43 0.35
C GLY A 41 15.00 5.84 0.82
N SER A 42 15.55 6.86 0.15
CA SER A 42 15.21 8.26 0.43
C SER A 42 13.76 8.63 0.08
N SER A 43 13.16 7.87 -0.85
CA SER A 43 11.77 7.92 -1.29
C SER A 43 11.22 6.50 -1.34
N VAL A 44 10.00 6.30 -0.82
CA VAL A 44 9.38 4.97 -0.69
C VAL A 44 7.90 5.05 -1.01
N ALA A 45 7.48 4.35 -2.05
CA ALA A 45 6.08 4.07 -2.27
C ALA A 45 5.59 2.94 -1.34
N PHE A 46 4.47 3.17 -0.67
CA PHE A 46 3.71 2.16 0.07
C PHE A 46 2.46 1.78 -0.73
N ILE A 47 2.35 0.52 -1.11
CA ILE A 47 1.25 0.00 -1.93
C ILE A 47 0.46 -0.98 -1.09
N GLN A 48 -0.83 -0.74 -0.94
CA GLN A 48 -1.72 -1.63 -0.22
C GLN A 48 -2.70 -2.28 -1.18
N ILE A 49 -2.75 -3.60 -1.19
CA ILE A 49 -3.62 -4.40 -2.05
C ILE A 49 -4.61 -5.13 -1.15
N VAL A 50 -5.89 -5.01 -1.47
CA VAL A 50 -6.99 -5.46 -0.63
C VAL A 50 -7.89 -6.38 -1.44
N ASP A 51 -8.09 -7.61 -0.98
CA ASP A 51 -9.04 -8.55 -1.59
C ASP A 51 -10.49 -8.11 -1.30
N ALA A 52 -11.13 -7.50 -2.30
CA ALA A 52 -12.51 -7.06 -2.24
C ALA A 52 -13.49 -8.11 -2.79
N SER A 53 -13.05 -9.32 -3.17
CA SER A 53 -13.89 -10.36 -3.80
C SER A 53 -15.05 -10.83 -2.91
N LYS A 54 -14.87 -10.76 -1.58
CA LYS A 54 -15.89 -11.16 -0.59
C LYS A 54 -16.79 -10.00 -0.15
N LEU A 55 -16.63 -8.82 -0.72
CA LEU A 55 -17.49 -7.69 -0.40
C LEU A 55 -18.88 -7.90 -0.98
N LYS A 56 -19.91 -7.52 -0.21
CA LYS A 56 -21.29 -7.53 -0.68
C LYS A 56 -21.49 -6.48 -1.77
N ASP A 57 -22.36 -6.79 -2.73
CA ASP A 57 -22.82 -5.82 -3.72
C ASP A 57 -23.31 -4.53 -3.04
N ARG A 58 -23.00 -3.38 -3.66
CA ARG A 58 -23.38 -2.04 -3.19
C ARG A 58 -22.85 -1.66 -1.80
N THR A 59 -21.71 -2.23 -1.40
CA THR A 59 -21.02 -1.77 -0.19
C THR A 59 -20.43 -0.37 -0.36
N ALA A 60 -20.45 0.43 0.71
CA ALA A 60 -19.73 1.71 0.77
C ALA A 60 -18.21 1.54 0.95
N LYS A 61 -17.72 0.30 1.16
CA LYS A 61 -16.31 0.03 1.46
C LYS A 61 -15.35 0.44 0.35
N LEU A 62 -15.73 0.27 -0.93
CA LEU A 62 -14.89 0.72 -2.05
C LEU A 62 -14.68 2.24 -2.01
N GLN A 63 -15.75 3.00 -1.82
CA GLN A 63 -15.66 4.45 -1.65
C GLN A 63 -14.87 4.84 -0.39
N GLN A 64 -14.98 4.06 0.69
CA GLN A 64 -14.18 4.27 1.90
C GLN A 64 -12.69 4.06 1.63
N PHE A 65 -12.31 3.05 0.84
CA PHE A 65 -10.92 2.81 0.46
C PHE A 65 -10.34 3.96 -0.38
N GLU A 66 -11.09 4.47 -1.35
CA GLU A 66 -10.69 5.66 -2.12
C GLU A 66 -10.53 6.90 -1.23
N ASN A 67 -11.43 7.09 -0.26
CA ASN A 67 -11.34 8.22 0.67
C ASN A 67 -10.15 8.07 1.61
N LEU A 68 -9.82 6.85 2.04
CA LEU A 68 -8.64 6.55 2.84
C LEU A 68 -7.35 6.84 2.06
N GLU A 69 -7.27 6.36 0.81
CA GLU A 69 -6.13 6.65 -0.07
C GLU A 69 -5.90 8.15 -0.21
N LYS A 70 -6.94 8.92 -0.56
CA LYS A 70 -6.86 10.39 -0.67
C LYS A 70 -6.45 11.05 0.65
N SER A 71 -6.99 10.57 1.76
CA SER A 71 -6.69 11.14 3.09
C SER A 71 -5.22 10.90 3.47
N ILE A 72 -4.68 9.72 3.17
CA ILE A 72 -3.27 9.41 3.40
C ILE A 72 -2.38 10.22 2.48
N GLN A 73 -2.69 10.27 1.18
CA GLN A 73 -1.93 11.09 0.22
C GLN A 73 -1.90 12.56 0.65
N GLY A 74 -3.00 13.09 1.20
CA GLY A 74 -3.09 14.48 1.66
C GLY A 74 -2.22 14.83 2.88
N ILE A 75 -1.70 13.83 3.60
CA ILE A 75 -0.81 14.04 4.76
C ILE A 75 0.63 13.58 4.50
N LEU A 76 0.92 13.02 3.32
CA LEU A 76 2.26 12.57 2.96
C LEU A 76 3.14 13.73 2.45
N PRO A 77 4.47 13.67 2.69
CA PRO A 77 5.14 12.73 3.59
C PRO A 77 4.87 13.09 5.06
N LEU A 78 4.71 12.07 5.91
CA LEU A 78 4.69 12.29 7.36
C LEU A 78 6.07 12.79 7.83
N ARG A 79 6.10 13.63 8.86
CA ARG A 79 7.35 14.22 9.38
C ARG A 79 8.35 13.12 9.75
N GLY A 80 9.49 13.11 9.08
CA GLY A 80 10.57 12.14 9.30
C GLY A 80 10.38 10.79 8.60
N SER A 81 9.28 10.60 7.87
CA SER A 81 9.04 9.39 7.09
C SER A 81 9.84 9.39 5.78
N LYS A 82 10.20 8.19 5.33
CA LYS A 82 10.67 7.95 3.95
C LYS A 82 9.55 7.63 2.98
N ILE A 83 8.34 7.38 3.50
CA ILE A 83 7.17 7.15 2.67
C ILE A 83 6.62 8.50 2.23
N ASP A 84 6.59 8.70 0.92
CA ASP A 84 6.12 9.92 0.26
C ASP A 84 5.01 9.62 -0.78
N GLN A 85 4.76 8.35 -1.07
CA GLN A 85 3.70 7.90 -1.96
C GLN A 85 2.89 6.78 -1.31
N TYR A 86 1.57 6.82 -1.50
CA TYR A 86 0.66 5.76 -1.06
C TYR A 86 -0.39 5.48 -2.12
N ARG A 87 -0.62 4.19 -2.41
CA ARG A 87 -1.69 3.72 -3.28
C ARG A 87 -2.45 2.57 -2.63
N LEU A 88 -3.77 2.53 -2.83
CA LEU A 88 -4.63 1.46 -2.36
C LEU A 88 -5.38 0.85 -3.55
N PHE A 89 -5.17 -0.45 -3.77
CA PHE A 89 -5.87 -1.23 -4.80
C PHE A 89 -6.87 -2.18 -4.13
N ALA A 90 -8.14 -2.11 -4.56
CA ALA A 90 -9.19 -3.02 -4.10
C ALA A 90 -9.61 -3.93 -5.26
N TRP A 91 -9.52 -5.25 -5.05
CA TRP A 91 -9.62 -6.24 -6.11
C TRP A 91 -10.96 -7.00 -6.07
N ASN A 92 -11.80 -6.83 -7.09
CA ASN A 92 -13.12 -7.45 -7.22
C ASN A 92 -13.15 -8.38 -8.45
N HIS A 93 -13.37 -9.68 -8.21
CA HIS A 93 -13.09 -10.77 -9.16
C HIS A 93 -13.71 -10.75 -10.59
N PRO A 94 -14.56 -9.80 -11.03
CA PRO A 94 -14.83 -9.62 -12.47
C PRO A 94 -14.02 -8.53 -13.21
N GLU A 95 -13.36 -7.58 -12.51
CA GLU A 95 -12.70 -6.40 -13.12
C GLU A 95 -11.16 -6.44 -13.06
N ASP A 96 -10.61 -7.58 -12.64
CA ASP A 96 -9.22 -7.81 -12.27
C ASP A 96 -8.21 -7.39 -13.33
N GLY A 97 -8.47 -7.64 -14.62
CA GLY A 97 -7.48 -7.40 -15.66
C GLY A 97 -7.12 -5.91 -15.85
N ALA A 98 -8.09 -5.00 -15.68
CA ALA A 98 -7.83 -3.56 -15.78
C ALA A 98 -7.06 -3.04 -14.55
N ARG A 99 -7.40 -3.56 -13.36
CA ARG A 99 -6.72 -3.23 -12.10
C ARG A 99 -5.31 -3.80 -12.02
N GLU A 100 -5.11 -4.98 -12.56
CA GLU A 100 -3.79 -5.59 -12.73
C GLU A 100 -2.90 -4.72 -13.61
N ALA A 101 -3.40 -4.30 -14.78
CA ALA A 101 -2.67 -3.41 -15.67
C ALA A 101 -2.34 -2.06 -15.01
N GLU A 102 -3.27 -1.50 -14.24
CA GLU A 102 -3.05 -0.26 -13.47
C GLU A 102 -1.94 -0.45 -12.43
N LEU A 103 -1.98 -1.54 -11.65
CA LEU A 103 -0.96 -1.87 -10.67
C LEU A 103 0.40 -2.08 -11.32
N LEU A 104 0.48 -2.88 -12.39
CA LEU A 104 1.73 -3.14 -13.11
C LEU A 104 2.35 -1.84 -13.63
N LYS A 105 1.54 -0.99 -14.27
CA LYS A 105 1.99 0.33 -14.72
C LYS A 105 2.53 1.17 -13.57
N TYR A 106 1.83 1.20 -12.43
CA TYR A 106 2.28 1.95 -11.26
C TYR A 106 3.58 1.40 -10.68
N LEU A 107 3.74 0.06 -10.63
CA LEU A 107 4.97 -0.60 -10.18
C LEU A 107 6.15 -0.23 -11.09
N GLU A 108 5.95 -0.22 -12.41
CA GLU A 108 6.95 0.21 -13.38
C GLU A 108 7.37 1.68 -13.15
N GLU A 109 6.40 2.58 -12.99
CA GLU A 109 6.65 4.00 -12.72
C GLU A 109 7.47 4.19 -11.43
N VAL A 110 7.11 3.51 -10.34
CA VAL A 110 7.83 3.58 -9.05
C VAL A 110 9.25 3.02 -9.17
N LEU A 111 9.43 1.91 -9.88
CA LEU A 111 10.75 1.29 -10.07
C LEU A 111 11.66 2.16 -10.93
N LEU A 112 11.13 2.81 -11.97
CA LEU A 112 11.87 3.73 -12.84
C LEU A 112 12.18 5.07 -12.16
N ALA A 113 11.35 5.51 -11.22
CA ALA A 113 11.56 6.73 -10.45
C ALA A 113 12.50 6.55 -9.24
N SER A 114 12.83 5.31 -8.88
CA SER A 114 13.76 5.00 -7.79
C SER A 114 15.20 5.17 -8.27
N PRO A 115 16.00 6.08 -7.68
CA PRO A 115 17.39 6.35 -8.09
C PRO A 115 18.36 5.21 -7.76
#